data_AF-A0A7J4NQV9-F1
#
_entry.id   AF-A0A7J4NQV9-F1
#
_cell.length_a   1.000
_cell.length_b   1.000
_cell.length_c   1.000
_cell.angle_alpha   90.00
_cell.angle_beta   90.00
_cell.angle_gamma   90.00
#
_symmetry.space_group_name_H-M   'P 1'
#
loop_
_entity.id
_entity.type
_entity.pdbx_description
1 polymer ?
#
loop_
_entity_poly.entity_id
_entity_poly.type
_entity_poly.pdbx_seq_one_letter_code
_entity_poly.pdbx_strand_id
1 'polypeptide(L)'
;MNRTAAMTSVLLLLLVVFVPVTNSQANGNTGNSCGCHGGQDSSTTVSIIGQPSSYTPGSTYSLSITVSSSVISSDMGGFSMSSTAGTFSNPGLDAKLASGKVTHSTISARNWSVDWTAPVAGT
;
A
#
# COMPACT_ATOMS: atom_id res chain seq x y z
N MET A 1 -13.73 46.70 -7.12
CA MET A 1 -13.59 45.24 -6.85
C MET A 1 -14.66 44.51 -7.62
N ASN A 2 -14.28 43.64 -8.56
CA ASN A 2 -15.24 42.93 -9.41
C ASN A 2 -15.98 41.89 -8.56
N ARG A 3 -17.23 42.16 -8.19
CA ARG A 3 -18.02 41.35 -7.24
C ARG A 3 -18.16 39.89 -7.72
N THR A 4 -18.19 39.68 -9.03
CA THR A 4 -18.16 38.37 -9.68
C THR A 4 -16.83 37.64 -9.49
N ALA A 5 -15.69 38.32 -9.64
CA ALA A 5 -14.36 37.74 -9.41
C ALA A 5 -14.12 37.38 -7.92
N ALA A 6 -14.69 38.17 -7.01
CA ALA A 6 -14.66 37.86 -5.58
C ALA A 6 -15.49 36.62 -5.25
N MET A 7 -16.70 36.48 -5.83
CA MET A 7 -17.53 35.28 -5.61
C MET A 7 -16.94 34.01 -6.22
N THR A 8 -16.35 34.08 -7.42
CA THR A 8 -15.71 32.91 -8.04
C THR A 8 -14.48 32.47 -7.25
N SER A 9 -13.68 33.41 -6.74
CA SER A 9 -12.52 33.09 -5.90
C SER A 9 -12.91 32.44 -4.58
N VAL A 10 -13.98 32.92 -3.92
CA VAL A 10 -14.52 32.32 -2.69
C VAL A 10 -15.08 30.91 -2.94
N LEU A 11 -15.80 30.71 -4.06
CA LEU A 11 -16.34 29.40 -4.42
C LEU A 11 -15.23 28.39 -4.73
N LEU A 12 -14.18 28.81 -5.45
CA LEU A 12 -13.01 27.95 -5.72
C LEU A 12 -12.30 27.55 -4.42
N LEU A 13 -12.14 28.50 -3.49
CA LEU A 13 -11.51 28.24 -2.19
C LEU A 13 -12.36 27.28 -1.33
N LEU A 14 -13.68 27.40 -1.37
CA LEU A 14 -14.60 26.49 -0.67
C LEU A 14 -14.55 25.06 -1.23
N LEU A 15 -14.38 24.90 -2.55
CA LEU A 15 -14.29 23.58 -3.18
C LEU A 15 -13.02 22.81 -2.76
N VAL A 16 -11.93 23.51 -2.44
CA VAL A 16 -10.68 22.88 -1.98
C VAL A 16 -10.84 22.23 -0.59
N VAL A 17 -11.74 22.74 0.27
CA VAL A 17 -11.94 22.24 1.65
C VAL A 17 -12.70 20.90 1.69
N PHE A 18 -13.46 20.58 0.65
CA PHE A 18 -14.17 19.31 0.51
C PHE A 18 -13.36 18.23 -0.20
N VAL A 19 -12.13 18.55 -0.65
CA VAL A 19 -11.23 17.53 -1.19
C VAL A 19 -10.71 16.71 0.00
N PRO A 20 -11.00 15.41 0.08
CA PRO A 20 -10.43 14.58 1.14
C PRO A 20 -8.90 14.62 1.01
N VAL A 21 -8.22 15.12 2.04
CA VAL A 21 -6.77 14.99 2.17
C VAL A 21 -6.45 13.55 2.58
N THR A 22 -6.24 12.69 1.59
CA THR A 22 -5.96 11.28 1.81
C THR A 22 -4.46 11.11 2.05
N ASN A 23 -4.09 11.00 3.33
CA ASN A 23 -2.70 10.74 3.71
C ASN A 23 -2.49 9.24 3.88
N SER A 24 -1.33 8.75 3.48
CA SER A 24 -0.88 7.41 3.86
C SER A 24 -0.74 7.35 5.39
N GLN A 25 -1.38 6.37 6.00
CA GLN A 25 -1.28 6.15 7.45
C GLN A 25 0.13 5.67 7.79
N ALA A 26 0.81 6.34 8.71
CA ALA A 26 2.21 6.03 9.03
C ALA A 26 2.46 4.59 9.50
N ASN A 27 1.40 3.95 10.04
CA ASN A 27 1.44 2.60 10.55
C ASN A 27 0.71 1.61 9.61
N GLY A 28 0.54 1.91 8.33
CA GLY A 28 -0.17 1.01 7.43
C GLY A 28 -1.66 0.88 7.71
N ASN A 29 -2.37 0.24 6.78
CA ASN A 29 -3.80 0.00 6.88
C ASN A 29 -4.14 -1.43 6.46
N THR A 30 -4.82 -2.16 7.34
CA THR A 30 -5.28 -3.54 7.11
C THR A 30 -6.80 -3.67 7.05
N GLY A 31 -7.54 -2.57 7.23
CA GLY A 31 -9.00 -2.51 7.08
C GLY A 31 -9.44 -2.27 5.63
N ASN A 32 -10.74 -2.06 5.42
CA ASN A 32 -11.26 -1.64 4.12
C ASN A 32 -10.59 -0.32 3.71
N SER A 33 -10.10 -0.27 2.45
CA SER A 33 -9.62 0.97 1.84
C SER A 33 -10.75 1.99 1.86
N CYS A 34 -10.63 3.02 2.68
CA CYS A 34 -11.62 4.07 2.84
C CYS A 34 -11.58 5.04 1.66
N GLY A 35 -11.63 4.56 0.40
CA GLY A 35 -11.66 5.40 -0.81
C GLY A 35 -10.49 6.38 -0.97
N CYS A 36 -9.46 6.27 -0.13
CA CYS A 36 -8.38 7.23 0.02
C CYS A 36 -7.25 7.02 -1.01
N HIS A 37 -7.15 5.81 -1.53
CA HIS A 37 -6.30 5.53 -2.68
C HIS A 37 -7.10 5.87 -3.93
N GLY A 38 -6.53 6.73 -4.78
CA GLY A 38 -7.02 6.87 -6.14
C GLY A 38 -7.06 5.51 -6.86
N GLY A 39 -7.63 5.50 -8.06
CA GLY A 39 -7.56 4.32 -8.91
C GLY A 39 -6.12 3.91 -9.23
N GLN A 40 -5.97 2.81 -9.95
CA GLN A 40 -4.67 2.42 -10.50
C GLN A 40 -4.06 3.60 -11.27
N ASP A 41 -2.80 3.92 -10.96
CA ASP A 41 -2.06 4.98 -11.61
C ASP A 41 -0.95 4.35 -12.46
N SER A 42 -0.89 4.69 -13.74
CA SER A 42 0.07 4.11 -14.70
C SER A 42 1.52 4.51 -14.42
N SER A 43 1.76 5.54 -13.62
CA SER A 43 3.08 5.92 -13.15
C SER A 43 3.59 5.03 -12.03
N THR A 44 2.73 4.23 -11.37
CA THR A 44 3.10 3.39 -10.22
C THR A 44 3.10 1.90 -10.59
N THR A 45 4.19 1.21 -10.27
CA THR A 45 4.34 -0.22 -10.50
C THR A 45 4.60 -0.95 -9.19
N VAL A 46 3.98 -2.11 -9.02
CA VAL A 46 4.19 -3.02 -7.89
C VAL A 46 4.84 -4.28 -8.42
N SER A 47 5.94 -4.70 -7.80
CA SER A 47 6.63 -5.94 -8.09
C SER A 47 6.74 -6.79 -6.83
N ILE A 48 6.51 -8.09 -6.98
CA ILE A 48 6.74 -9.07 -5.92
C ILE A 48 7.69 -10.13 -6.49
N ILE A 49 8.78 -10.40 -5.78
CA ILE A 49 9.84 -11.34 -6.15
C ILE A 49 9.93 -12.42 -5.08
N GLY A 50 10.31 -13.64 -5.47
CA GLY A 50 10.47 -14.78 -4.56
C GLY A 50 9.21 -15.64 -4.43
N GLN A 51 8.09 -15.22 -5.03
CA GLN A 51 6.90 -16.06 -5.15
C GLN A 51 7.14 -17.26 -6.08
N PRO A 52 6.59 -18.44 -5.76
CA PRO A 52 6.68 -19.59 -6.64
C PRO A 52 5.67 -19.49 -7.79
N SER A 53 5.98 -20.10 -8.94
CA SER A 53 4.99 -20.31 -10.02
C SER A 53 3.93 -21.35 -9.63
N SER A 54 4.32 -22.30 -8.78
CA SER A 54 3.45 -23.24 -8.06
C SER A 54 4.09 -23.56 -6.71
N TYR A 55 3.30 -23.55 -5.64
CA TYR A 55 3.83 -23.78 -4.30
C TYR A 55 3.86 -25.28 -3.95
N THR A 56 4.84 -25.66 -3.14
CA THR A 56 4.80 -26.93 -2.40
C THR A 56 4.05 -26.69 -1.08
N PRO A 57 3.05 -27.52 -0.73
CA PRO A 57 2.27 -27.32 0.50
C PRO A 57 3.16 -27.26 1.76
N GLY A 58 2.91 -26.28 2.62
CA GLY A 58 3.69 -26.04 3.84
C GLY A 58 5.08 -25.44 3.64
N SER A 59 5.56 -25.25 2.39
CA SER A 59 6.84 -24.59 2.14
C SER A 59 6.79 -23.09 2.39
N THR A 60 7.89 -22.54 2.89
CA THR A 60 8.07 -21.11 3.11
C THR A 60 8.87 -20.47 1.97
N TYR A 61 8.41 -19.31 1.51
CA TYR A 61 9.02 -18.51 0.46
C TYR A 61 9.28 -17.10 0.97
N SER A 62 10.50 -16.60 0.84
CA SER A 62 10.83 -15.22 1.17
C SER A 62 10.43 -14.31 0.01
N LEU A 63 9.49 -13.41 0.27
CA LEU A 63 8.96 -12.46 -0.70
C LEU A 63 9.64 -11.10 -0.52
N SER A 64 9.99 -10.47 -1.64
CA SER A 64 10.39 -9.06 -1.69
C SER A 64 9.33 -8.27 -2.45
N ILE A 65 8.82 -7.20 -1.83
CA ILE A 65 7.79 -6.33 -2.37
C ILE A 65 8.43 -4.98 -2.67
N THR A 66 8.30 -4.51 -3.91
CA THR A 66 8.81 -3.20 -4.36
C THR A 66 7.69 -2.39 -4.98
N VAL A 67 7.56 -1.13 -4.57
CA VAL A 67 6.62 -0.16 -5.15
C VAL A 67 7.39 1.01 -5.75
N SER A 68 7.43 1.08 -7.08
CA SER A 68 8.14 2.12 -7.83
C SER A 68 7.17 3.11 -8.44
N SER A 69 7.61 4.35 -8.65
CA SER A 69 6.86 5.36 -9.39
C SER A 69 7.77 6.11 -10.36
N SER A 70 7.30 6.38 -11.57
CA SER A 70 8.04 7.20 -12.56
C SER A 70 7.98 8.70 -12.28
N VAL A 71 7.10 9.14 -11.37
CA VAL A 71 6.89 10.56 -11.04
C VAL A 71 7.22 10.91 -9.59
N ILE A 72 7.32 9.92 -8.70
CA ILE A 72 7.72 10.13 -7.29
C ILE A 72 9.13 9.57 -7.08
N SER A 73 10.06 10.46 -6.72
CA SER A 73 11.45 10.10 -6.40
C SER A 73 11.73 9.97 -4.90
N SER A 74 10.76 10.29 -4.03
CA SER A 74 10.92 10.12 -2.58
C SER A 74 10.78 8.66 -2.18
N ASP A 75 11.48 8.25 -1.13
CA ASP A 75 11.30 6.92 -0.52
C ASP A 75 9.99 6.80 0.27
N MET A 76 9.15 7.84 0.27
CA MET A 76 7.88 7.81 0.97
C MET A 76 6.91 6.85 0.30
N GLY A 77 6.37 5.91 1.06
CA GLY A 77 5.54 4.86 0.50
C GLY A 77 4.91 3.98 1.56
N GLY A 78 4.14 3.03 1.07
CA GLY A 78 3.50 2.03 1.89
C GLY A 78 2.84 0.96 1.03
N PHE A 79 2.63 -0.20 1.63
CA PHE A 79 1.88 -1.29 1.03
C PHE A 79 0.95 -1.95 2.07
N SER A 80 -0.01 -2.71 1.58
CA SER A 80 -0.82 -3.64 2.36
C SER A 80 -1.09 -4.85 1.50
N MET A 81 -0.64 -6.02 1.94
CA MET A 81 -0.78 -7.28 1.21
C MET A 81 -1.47 -8.32 2.10
N SER A 82 -2.42 -9.02 1.49
CA SER A 82 -3.09 -10.16 2.10
C SER A 82 -3.01 -11.36 1.19
N SER A 83 -3.02 -12.55 1.78
CA SER A 83 -3.19 -13.79 1.05
C SER A 83 -4.57 -14.38 1.34
N THR A 84 -5.15 -15.04 0.34
CA THR A 84 -6.37 -15.84 0.53
C THR A 84 -6.09 -17.16 1.25
N ALA A 85 -4.86 -17.66 1.18
CA ALA A 85 -4.41 -18.89 1.84
C ALA A 85 -2.93 -18.82 2.25
N GLY A 86 -2.53 -19.67 3.20
CA GLY A 86 -1.20 -19.59 3.79
C GLY A 86 -1.07 -18.44 4.79
N THR A 87 0.13 -18.25 5.33
CA THR A 87 0.39 -17.29 6.41
C THR A 87 1.66 -16.50 6.17
N PHE A 88 1.68 -15.25 6.63
CA PHE A 88 2.88 -14.41 6.60
C PHE A 88 3.63 -14.48 7.94
N SER A 89 4.96 -14.46 7.87
CA SER A 89 5.87 -14.45 9.02
C SER A 89 7.11 -13.59 8.71
N ASN A 90 7.94 -13.34 9.72
CA ASN A 90 9.25 -12.70 9.58
C ASN A 90 9.26 -11.42 8.72
N PRO A 91 8.46 -10.39 9.05
CA PRO A 91 8.52 -9.13 8.31
C PRO A 91 9.91 -8.50 8.43
N GLY A 92 10.40 -7.92 7.33
CA GLY A 92 11.62 -7.11 7.32
C GLY A 92 11.47 -5.82 8.13
N LEU A 93 12.56 -5.04 8.22
CA LEU A 93 12.67 -3.87 9.10
C LEU A 93 11.51 -2.87 8.97
N ASP A 94 11.13 -2.53 7.73
CA ASP A 94 10.10 -1.54 7.44
C ASP A 94 8.71 -2.16 7.20
N ALA A 95 8.53 -3.43 7.55
CA ALA A 95 7.26 -4.15 7.46
C ALA A 95 6.79 -4.63 8.83
N LYS A 96 5.50 -4.93 8.93
CA LYS A 96 4.90 -5.59 10.10
C LYS A 96 3.71 -6.43 9.70
N LEU A 97 3.36 -7.36 10.59
CA LEU A 97 2.14 -8.15 10.50
C LEU A 97 1.03 -7.49 11.31
N ALA A 98 -0.17 -7.44 10.73
CA ALA A 98 -1.37 -6.97 11.41
C ALA A 98 -2.60 -7.70 10.85
N SER A 99 -3.35 -8.36 11.73
CA SER A 99 -4.60 -9.06 11.39
C SER A 99 -4.47 -10.04 10.20
N GLY A 100 -3.39 -10.83 10.16
CA GLY A 100 -3.14 -11.80 9.08
C GLY A 100 -2.68 -11.19 7.75
N LYS A 101 -2.49 -9.87 7.70
CA LYS A 101 -1.91 -9.14 6.56
C LYS A 101 -0.50 -8.68 6.89
N VAL A 102 0.24 -8.31 5.86
CA VAL A 102 1.51 -7.59 6.00
C VAL A 102 1.35 -6.16 5.47
N THR A 103 1.90 -5.20 6.18
CA THR A 103 1.87 -3.77 5.82
C THR A 103 3.16 -3.09 6.26
N HIS A 104 3.41 -1.87 5.78
CA HIS A 104 4.58 -1.09 6.17
C HIS A 104 4.54 -0.69 7.65
N SER A 105 5.69 -0.60 8.31
CA SER A 105 5.86 -0.11 9.69
C SER A 105 6.35 1.34 9.75
N THR A 106 6.93 1.85 8.66
CA THR A 106 7.46 3.21 8.51
C THR A 106 6.97 3.84 7.21
N ILE A 107 6.93 5.17 7.14
CA ILE A 107 6.50 5.91 5.93
C ILE A 107 7.58 6.03 4.87
N SER A 108 8.83 5.75 5.19
CA SER A 108 10.02 6.06 4.39
C SER A 108 10.62 4.80 3.77
N ALA A 109 9.77 3.95 3.20
CA ALA A 109 10.18 2.75 2.50
C ALA A 109 9.35 2.53 1.22
N ARG A 110 10.00 1.89 0.25
CA ARG A 110 9.41 1.39 -1.00
C ARG A 110 9.74 -0.06 -1.30
N ASN A 111 10.53 -0.68 -0.43
CA ASN A 111 10.99 -2.05 -0.55
C ASN A 111 10.79 -2.73 0.80
N TRP A 112 10.18 -3.90 0.78
CA TRP A 112 9.85 -4.66 1.98
C TRP A 112 10.10 -6.14 1.74
N SER A 113 10.35 -6.87 2.82
CA SER A 113 10.41 -8.33 2.79
C SER A 113 9.47 -8.95 3.81
N VAL A 114 9.01 -10.15 3.51
CA VAL A 114 8.19 -10.99 4.39
C VAL A 114 8.34 -12.44 3.95
N ASP A 115 8.23 -13.38 4.88
CA ASP A 115 8.10 -14.79 4.53
C ASP A 115 6.62 -15.14 4.35
N TRP A 116 6.31 -15.93 3.33
CA TRP A 116 4.99 -16.51 3.11
C TRP A 116 5.08 -18.04 3.15
N THR A 117 4.38 -18.65 4.09
CA THR A 117 4.22 -20.10 4.19
C THR A 117 2.96 -20.52 3.46
N ALA A 118 3.13 -21.37 2.44
CA ALA A 118 2.03 -21.92 1.67
C ALA A 118 1.08 -22.75 2.56
N PRO A 119 -0.23 -22.80 2.23
CA PRO A 119 -1.17 -23.65 2.96
C PRO A 119 -0.77 -25.14 2.88
N VAL A 120 -1.23 -25.94 3.83
CA VAL A 120 -1.09 -27.39 3.78
C VAL A 120 -2.05 -27.99 2.74
N ALA A 121 -1.73 -29.16 2.19
CA ALA A 121 -2.57 -29.77 1.17
C ALA A 121 -3.98 -30.09 1.71
N GLY A 122 -5.02 -29.76 0.95
CA GLY A 122 -6.41 -30.08 1.29
C GLY A 122 -7.16 -29.02 2.12
N THR A 123 -6.60 -27.81 2.27
CA THR A 123 -7.34 -26.61 2.72
C THR A 123 -7.98 -25.89 1.54
#